data_AF-A0ABD6MLT0-F1
#
_entry.id   AF-A0ABD6MLT0-F1
#
_cell.length_a   1.000
_cell.length_b   1.000
_cell.length_c   1.000
_cell.angle_alpha   90.00
_cell.angle_beta   90.00
_cell.angle_gamma   90.00
#
_symmetry.space_group_name_H-M   'P 1'
#
loop_
_entity.id
_entity.type
_entity.pdbx_description
1 polymer ?
#
loop_
_entity_poly.entity_id
_entity_poly.type
_entity_poly.pdbx_seq_one_letter_code
_entity_poly.pdbx_strand_id
1 'polypeptide(L)'
;MNICVVALGKIGLPLAVQFAAKGHTVTGADTDERVVTLVNAATEPFPGEEGLGERLRDAVGSGRLSATTDTTAAVAASDAVVIVVPLFVDAEGVPDFGWMDAATKSVAAGLRPGTLVSYETTLPVGTTRTRWAPMLAEGSGLRAGADFSLVFSPERVFTGRVFADLRRYPKLVGGIDPESARRGVAFYASVLDFDDRDDLPRPNGVWDLGSAEASELAKLAETTYRDVNIALANQFARFADRNGIDVEQVIEACNSQPYSHIHRPGIAVGGHCIPVYPRMYLWNDPEATVVRAAREANAAMPAYAVDLLAAAYGDLNGVGVLVLGAAYRGGVKETAFSGVFGVVEALRARGAVPFVSDPLYGPDELRAQGLVPHEGQTVTAAIVQADHPEYRELSADALPDVRVLVDGRRTTDAARWPGVRRVVIGG
;
A
#
# COMPACT_ATOMS: atom_id res chain seq x y z
N MET A 1 -19.81 6.21 -24.02
CA MET A 1 -18.62 5.36 -24.23
C MET A 1 -18.84 4.05 -23.52
N ASN A 2 -18.34 2.98 -24.10
CA ASN A 2 -18.25 1.66 -23.48
C ASN A 2 -16.86 1.53 -22.84
N ILE A 3 -16.80 1.18 -21.57
CA ILE A 3 -15.55 1.10 -20.81
C ILE A 3 -15.39 -0.31 -20.24
N CYS A 4 -14.25 -0.94 -20.47
CA CYS A 4 -13.87 -2.17 -19.78
C CYS A 4 -12.99 -1.84 -18.58
N VAL A 5 -13.30 -2.41 -17.41
CA VAL A 5 -12.40 -2.35 -16.24
C VAL A 5 -11.94 -3.76 -15.90
N VAL A 6 -10.65 -4.03 -16.02
CA VAL A 6 -10.04 -5.34 -15.80
C VAL A 6 -9.51 -5.43 -14.36
N ALA A 7 -9.92 -6.50 -13.68
CA ALA A 7 -9.83 -6.77 -12.24
C ALA A 7 -10.76 -5.90 -11.38
N LEU A 8 -11.83 -6.51 -10.86
CA LEU A 8 -12.88 -5.89 -10.04
C LEU A 8 -12.59 -6.03 -8.54
N GLY A 9 -11.32 -5.87 -8.16
CA GLY A 9 -10.89 -5.82 -6.77
C GLY A 9 -11.21 -4.50 -6.08
N LYS A 10 -10.53 -4.25 -4.95
CA LYS A 10 -10.73 -3.08 -4.07
C LYS A 10 -10.58 -1.71 -4.74
N ILE A 11 -9.95 -1.65 -5.91
CA ILE A 11 -9.77 -0.43 -6.69
C ILE A 11 -10.61 -0.46 -7.97
N GLY A 12 -10.53 -1.55 -8.74
CA GLY A 12 -11.20 -1.63 -10.04
C GLY A 12 -12.72 -1.58 -9.97
N LEU A 13 -13.36 -2.21 -8.97
CA LEU A 13 -14.82 -2.13 -8.86
C LEU A 13 -15.31 -0.71 -8.50
N PRO A 14 -14.72 0.01 -7.51
CA PRO A 14 -15.03 1.42 -7.31
C PRO A 14 -14.83 2.30 -8.55
N LEU A 15 -13.77 2.08 -9.34
CA LEU A 15 -13.56 2.78 -10.61
C LEU A 15 -14.68 2.49 -11.60
N ALA A 16 -15.05 1.21 -11.79
CA ALA A 16 -16.13 0.80 -12.67
C ALA A 16 -17.47 1.45 -12.28
N VAL A 17 -17.77 1.48 -10.97
CA VAL A 17 -18.96 2.14 -10.42
C VAL A 17 -18.92 3.65 -10.63
N GLN A 18 -17.76 4.30 -10.41
CA GLN A 18 -17.58 5.73 -10.68
C GLN A 18 -17.82 6.06 -12.15
N PHE A 19 -17.26 5.27 -13.08
CA PHE A 19 -17.46 5.48 -14.51
C PHE A 19 -18.93 5.30 -14.92
N ALA A 20 -19.62 4.31 -14.34
CA ALA A 20 -21.05 4.12 -14.56
C ALA A 20 -21.90 5.27 -13.98
N ALA A 21 -21.49 5.86 -12.85
CA ALA A 21 -22.14 7.02 -12.26
C ALA A 21 -22.01 8.28 -13.13
N LYS A 22 -20.93 8.39 -13.92
CA LYS A 22 -20.75 9.44 -14.93
C LYS A 22 -21.51 9.20 -16.24
N GLY A 23 -22.37 8.16 -16.29
CA GLY A 23 -23.27 7.89 -17.41
C GLY A 23 -22.66 7.01 -18.51
N HIS A 24 -21.51 6.37 -18.25
CA HIS A 24 -20.90 5.44 -19.20
C HIS A 24 -21.46 4.02 -19.02
N THR A 25 -21.39 3.22 -20.10
CA THR A 25 -21.66 1.78 -20.02
C THR A 25 -20.37 1.07 -19.69
N VAL A 26 -20.35 0.29 -18.62
CA VAL A 26 -19.16 -0.33 -18.06
C VAL A 26 -19.32 -1.84 -18.02
N THR A 27 -18.33 -2.54 -18.57
CA THR A 27 -18.18 -3.99 -18.43
C THR A 27 -16.96 -4.26 -17.56
N GLY A 28 -17.20 -4.73 -16.34
CA GLY A 28 -16.15 -5.24 -15.48
C GLY A 28 -15.69 -6.62 -15.93
N ALA A 29 -14.39 -6.84 -16.02
CA ALA A 29 -13.82 -8.15 -16.33
C ALA A 29 -12.98 -8.64 -15.15
N ASP A 30 -13.26 -9.84 -14.64
CA ASP A 30 -12.51 -10.45 -13.55
C ASP A 30 -12.40 -11.96 -13.78
N THR A 31 -11.29 -12.58 -13.37
CA THR A 31 -11.12 -14.04 -13.51
C THR A 31 -11.79 -14.83 -12.39
N ASP A 32 -12.16 -14.19 -11.28
CA ASP A 32 -12.92 -14.81 -10.19
C ASP A 32 -14.43 -14.77 -10.50
N GLU A 33 -14.97 -15.93 -10.87
CA GLU A 33 -16.41 -16.13 -11.15
C GLU A 33 -17.30 -15.68 -9.97
N ARG A 34 -16.81 -15.81 -8.73
CA ARG A 34 -17.53 -15.34 -7.54
C ARG A 34 -17.66 -13.82 -7.55
N VAL A 35 -16.59 -13.09 -7.90
CA VAL A 35 -16.63 -11.62 -8.00
C VAL A 35 -17.63 -11.20 -9.07
N VAL A 36 -17.55 -11.83 -10.26
CA VAL A 36 -18.47 -11.56 -11.37
C VAL A 36 -19.93 -11.78 -10.97
N THR A 37 -20.22 -12.92 -10.32
CA THR A 37 -21.57 -13.25 -9.85
C THR A 37 -22.09 -12.22 -8.85
N LEU A 38 -21.28 -11.84 -7.87
CA LEU A 38 -21.67 -10.87 -6.84
C LEU A 38 -21.91 -9.47 -7.42
N VAL A 39 -21.03 -9.01 -8.31
CA VAL A 39 -21.19 -7.71 -8.99
C VAL A 39 -22.48 -7.69 -9.81
N ASN A 40 -22.76 -8.72 -10.61
CA ASN A 40 -24.00 -8.80 -11.40
C ASN A 40 -25.27 -8.91 -10.52
N ALA A 41 -25.15 -9.47 -9.31
CA ALA A 41 -26.20 -9.47 -8.31
C ALA A 41 -26.25 -8.17 -7.47
N ALA A 42 -25.51 -7.13 -7.86
CA ALA A 42 -25.39 -5.86 -7.15
C ALA A 42 -25.00 -6.00 -5.66
N THR A 43 -24.20 -7.01 -5.35
CA THR A 43 -23.72 -7.34 -4.01
C THR A 43 -22.21 -7.10 -3.95
N GLU A 44 -21.75 -6.42 -2.90
CA GLU A 44 -20.32 -6.10 -2.75
C GLU A 44 -19.48 -7.37 -2.55
N PRO A 45 -18.46 -7.61 -3.41
CA PRO A 45 -17.59 -8.79 -3.27
C PRO A 45 -16.63 -8.73 -2.08
N PHE A 46 -16.44 -7.54 -1.53
CA PHE A 46 -15.57 -7.23 -0.38
C PHE A 46 -16.14 -6.05 0.40
N PRO A 47 -15.97 -6.01 1.73
CA PRO A 47 -16.42 -4.90 2.56
C PRO A 47 -15.38 -3.77 2.60
N GLY A 48 -15.81 -2.63 3.15
CA GLY A 48 -14.90 -1.60 3.66
C GLY A 48 -14.61 -0.45 2.71
N GLU A 49 -15.35 -0.31 1.61
CA GLU A 49 -15.36 0.90 0.77
C GLU A 49 -16.62 1.73 1.06
N GLU A 50 -16.45 3.00 1.43
CA GLU A 50 -17.56 3.87 1.82
C GLU A 50 -18.49 4.15 0.64
N GLY A 51 -19.77 3.76 0.77
CA GLY A 51 -20.81 4.01 -0.23
C GLY A 51 -20.77 3.12 -1.47
N LEU A 52 -19.88 2.12 -1.53
CA LEU A 52 -19.77 1.24 -2.70
C LEU A 52 -21.06 0.44 -2.94
N GLY A 53 -21.67 -0.16 -1.92
CA GLY A 53 -22.85 -1.01 -2.09
C GLY A 53 -24.07 -0.29 -2.64
N GLU A 54 -24.30 0.97 -2.25
CA GLU A 54 -25.39 1.79 -2.81
C GLU A 54 -25.11 2.13 -4.28
N ARG A 55 -23.92 2.66 -4.56
CA ARG A 55 -23.52 3.05 -5.92
C ARG A 55 -23.47 1.87 -6.88
N LEU A 56 -23.09 0.69 -6.40
CA LEU A 56 -23.11 -0.57 -7.15
C LEU A 56 -24.53 -0.97 -7.54
N ARG A 57 -25.49 -0.91 -6.60
CA ARG A 57 -26.91 -1.17 -6.88
C ARG A 57 -27.47 -0.22 -7.93
N ASP A 58 -27.12 1.06 -7.86
CA ASP A 58 -27.57 2.04 -8.86
C ASP A 58 -26.94 1.77 -10.23
N ALA A 59 -25.64 1.46 -10.28
CA ALA A 59 -24.92 1.20 -11.52
C ALA A 59 -25.45 -0.06 -12.24
N VAL A 60 -25.67 -1.16 -11.50
CA VAL A 60 -26.20 -2.41 -12.04
C VAL A 60 -27.70 -2.27 -12.36
N GLY A 61 -28.48 -1.69 -11.44
CA GLY A 61 -29.92 -1.51 -11.62
C GLY A 61 -30.29 -0.59 -12.78
N SER A 62 -29.44 0.37 -13.11
CA SER A 62 -29.59 1.21 -14.31
C SER A 62 -29.09 0.57 -15.61
N GLY A 63 -28.55 -0.66 -15.54
CA GLY A 63 -27.98 -1.36 -16.69
C GLY A 63 -26.66 -0.77 -17.20
N ARG A 64 -26.03 0.12 -16.43
CA ARG A 64 -24.77 0.78 -16.80
C ARG A 64 -23.53 0.01 -16.35
N LEU A 65 -23.66 -0.95 -15.44
CA LEU A 65 -22.57 -1.83 -15.04
C LEU A 65 -22.99 -3.30 -15.14
N SER A 66 -22.15 -4.10 -15.77
CA SER A 66 -22.23 -5.57 -15.76
C SER A 66 -20.81 -6.14 -15.60
N ALA A 67 -20.71 -7.42 -15.21
CA ALA A 67 -19.44 -8.12 -15.07
C ALA A 67 -19.40 -9.41 -15.88
N THR A 68 -18.21 -9.81 -16.33
CA THR A 68 -17.95 -11.04 -17.08
C THR A 68 -16.59 -11.62 -16.74
N THR A 69 -16.41 -12.93 -16.95
CA THR A 69 -15.08 -13.59 -16.94
C THR A 69 -14.38 -13.55 -18.29
N ASP A 70 -15.07 -13.15 -19.36
CA ASP A 70 -14.51 -13.02 -20.71
C ASP A 70 -13.94 -11.60 -20.93
N THR A 71 -12.70 -11.40 -20.49
CA THR A 71 -11.95 -10.15 -20.70
C THR A 71 -11.82 -9.79 -22.18
N THR A 72 -11.58 -10.78 -23.05
CA THR A 72 -11.37 -10.57 -24.48
C THR A 72 -12.62 -9.98 -25.13
N ALA A 73 -13.79 -10.59 -24.87
CA ALA A 73 -15.06 -10.09 -25.40
C ALA A 73 -15.43 -8.70 -24.83
N ALA A 74 -15.17 -8.47 -23.53
CA ALA A 74 -15.40 -7.17 -22.91
C ALA A 74 -14.57 -6.06 -23.56
N VAL A 75 -13.29 -6.32 -23.81
CA VAL A 75 -12.39 -5.39 -24.50
C VAL A 75 -12.82 -5.17 -25.95
N ALA A 76 -13.21 -6.25 -26.65
CA ALA A 76 -13.73 -6.20 -28.00
C ALA A 76 -15.07 -5.49 -28.16
N ALA A 77 -15.68 -4.99 -27.08
CA ALA A 77 -16.88 -4.14 -27.10
C ALA A 77 -16.65 -2.71 -26.57
N SER A 78 -15.42 -2.40 -26.13
CA SER A 78 -15.10 -1.17 -25.41
C SER A 78 -14.38 -0.12 -26.28
N ASP A 79 -14.55 1.14 -25.89
CA ASP A 79 -13.83 2.32 -26.41
C ASP A 79 -12.59 2.63 -25.58
N ALA A 80 -12.65 2.31 -24.27
CA ALA A 80 -11.56 2.45 -23.32
C ALA A 80 -11.45 1.22 -22.43
N VAL A 81 -10.22 0.86 -22.03
CA VAL A 81 -9.90 -0.26 -21.16
C VAL A 81 -9.01 0.23 -20.03
N VAL A 82 -9.42 0.01 -18.78
CA VAL A 82 -8.66 0.36 -17.57
C VAL A 82 -8.23 -0.93 -16.88
N ILE A 83 -6.93 -1.08 -16.62
CA ILE A 83 -6.34 -2.33 -16.13
C ILE A 83 -5.76 -2.11 -14.73
N VAL A 84 -6.30 -2.84 -13.75
CA VAL A 84 -6.00 -2.67 -12.31
C VAL A 84 -5.58 -4.00 -11.65
N VAL A 85 -4.95 -4.87 -12.43
CA VAL A 85 -4.49 -6.20 -12.03
C VAL A 85 -3.26 -6.08 -11.12
N PRO A 86 -3.15 -6.79 -9.99
CA PRO A 86 -2.01 -6.64 -9.09
C PRO A 86 -0.67 -7.00 -9.75
N LEU A 87 0.37 -6.25 -9.37
CA LEU A 87 1.78 -6.61 -9.59
C LEU A 87 2.41 -6.88 -8.23
N PHE A 88 2.87 -8.10 -8.01
CA PHE A 88 3.52 -8.48 -6.76
C PHE A 88 5.03 -8.32 -6.89
N VAL A 89 5.71 -8.18 -5.76
CA VAL A 89 7.17 -8.31 -5.67
C VAL A 89 7.50 -9.35 -4.62
N ASP A 90 8.62 -10.04 -4.80
CA ASP A 90 9.19 -10.89 -3.75
C ASP A 90 9.93 -10.06 -2.68
N ALA A 91 10.55 -10.74 -1.71
CA ALA A 91 11.26 -10.11 -0.61
C ALA A 91 12.52 -9.35 -1.08
N GLU A 92 13.11 -9.80 -2.19
CA GLU A 92 14.27 -9.21 -2.85
C GLU A 92 13.89 -7.97 -3.66
N GLY A 93 12.60 -7.81 -3.99
CA GLY A 93 12.07 -6.69 -4.75
C GLY A 93 11.93 -6.96 -6.24
N VAL A 94 12.01 -8.23 -6.66
CA VAL A 94 11.83 -8.65 -8.04
C VAL A 94 10.34 -8.62 -8.38
N PRO A 95 9.91 -7.84 -9.39
CA PRO A 95 8.51 -7.80 -9.79
C PRO A 95 8.06 -9.07 -10.52
N ASP A 96 6.93 -9.63 -10.09
CA ASP A 96 6.23 -10.72 -10.78
C ASP A 96 5.16 -10.16 -11.72
N PHE A 97 5.42 -10.28 -13.02
CA PHE A 97 4.54 -9.81 -14.09
C PHE A 97 3.47 -10.82 -14.50
N GLY A 98 3.44 -12.05 -13.96
CA GLY A 98 2.63 -13.16 -14.50
C GLY A 98 1.14 -12.83 -14.63
N TRP A 99 0.53 -12.26 -13.60
CA TRP A 99 -0.89 -11.86 -13.60
C TRP A 99 -1.18 -10.78 -14.64
N MET A 100 -0.31 -9.77 -14.71
CA MET A 100 -0.48 -8.63 -15.61
C MET A 100 -0.23 -9.03 -17.07
N ASP A 101 0.73 -9.92 -17.32
CA ASP A 101 0.97 -10.49 -18.64
C ASP A 101 -0.24 -11.27 -19.14
N ALA A 102 -0.84 -12.11 -18.30
CA ALA A 102 -2.04 -12.85 -18.65
C ALA A 102 -3.20 -11.92 -19.00
N ALA A 103 -3.46 -10.91 -18.17
CA ALA A 103 -4.48 -9.90 -18.44
C ALA A 103 -4.20 -9.11 -19.72
N THR A 104 -2.94 -8.70 -19.94
CA THR A 104 -2.56 -7.94 -21.14
C THR A 104 -2.73 -8.78 -22.41
N LYS A 105 -2.46 -10.08 -22.37
CA LYS A 105 -2.75 -10.98 -23.51
C LYS A 105 -4.23 -11.04 -23.84
N SER A 106 -5.09 -11.16 -22.83
CA SER A 106 -6.55 -11.11 -23.04
C SER A 106 -7.01 -9.76 -23.58
N VAL A 107 -6.45 -8.66 -23.08
CA VAL A 107 -6.73 -7.31 -23.61
C VAL A 107 -6.28 -7.20 -25.06
N ALA A 108 -5.07 -7.65 -25.40
CA ALA A 108 -4.54 -7.61 -26.76
C ALA A 108 -5.43 -8.38 -27.75
N ALA A 109 -5.91 -9.57 -27.36
CA ALA A 109 -6.76 -10.41 -28.20
C ALA A 109 -8.13 -9.77 -28.51
N GLY A 110 -8.63 -8.88 -27.64
CA GLY A 110 -9.88 -8.15 -27.84
C GLY A 110 -9.67 -6.74 -28.42
N LEU A 111 -8.44 -6.28 -28.56
CA LEU A 111 -8.13 -4.88 -28.83
C LEU A 111 -8.56 -4.48 -30.26
N ARG A 112 -9.20 -3.32 -30.39
CA ARG A 112 -9.65 -2.78 -31.68
C ARG A 112 -9.01 -1.43 -31.99
N PRO A 113 -8.90 -1.06 -33.28
CA PRO A 113 -8.46 0.28 -33.65
C PRO A 113 -9.29 1.37 -32.96
N GLY A 114 -8.62 2.45 -32.53
CA GLY A 114 -9.23 3.56 -31.82
C GLY A 114 -9.41 3.32 -30.31
N THR A 115 -9.12 2.14 -29.75
CA THR A 115 -9.24 1.90 -28.31
C THR A 115 -8.25 2.76 -27.51
N LEU A 116 -8.63 3.23 -26.32
CA LEU A 116 -7.69 3.74 -25.31
C LEU A 116 -7.42 2.64 -24.28
N VAL A 117 -6.17 2.33 -24.02
CA VAL A 117 -5.76 1.41 -22.95
C VAL A 117 -5.05 2.21 -21.86
N SER A 118 -5.47 2.04 -20.62
CA SER A 118 -4.84 2.65 -19.44
C SER A 118 -4.48 1.59 -18.43
N TYR A 119 -3.21 1.59 -18.02
CA TYR A 119 -2.76 0.82 -16.87
C TYR A 119 -2.68 1.71 -15.63
N GLU A 120 -3.14 1.21 -14.49
CA GLU A 120 -3.16 1.97 -13.23
C GLU A 120 -2.35 1.33 -12.09
N THR A 121 -2.00 0.06 -12.26
CA THR A 121 -1.24 -0.71 -11.26
C THR A 121 0.15 -0.12 -11.12
N THR A 122 0.70 -0.02 -9.91
CA THR A 122 2.07 0.50 -9.72
C THR A 122 3.13 -0.41 -10.36
N LEU A 123 4.12 0.15 -11.04
CA LEU A 123 5.10 -0.57 -11.85
C LEU A 123 6.52 -0.04 -11.68
N PRO A 124 7.53 -0.84 -12.05
CA PRO A 124 8.81 -0.32 -12.49
C PRO A 124 8.66 0.66 -13.67
N VAL A 125 9.50 1.68 -13.71
CA VAL A 125 9.55 2.69 -14.77
C VAL A 125 9.95 2.06 -16.11
N GLY A 126 9.29 2.48 -17.19
CA GLY A 126 9.47 1.99 -18.55
C GLY A 126 8.60 0.80 -18.91
N THR A 127 7.88 0.19 -17.96
CA THR A 127 7.11 -1.04 -18.18
C THR A 127 6.02 -0.85 -19.25
N THR A 128 5.26 0.23 -19.18
CA THR A 128 4.16 0.50 -20.12
C THR A 128 4.64 0.53 -21.56
N ARG A 129 5.75 1.24 -21.83
CA ARG A 129 6.31 1.40 -23.18
C ARG A 129 7.09 0.18 -23.65
N THR A 130 7.91 -0.41 -22.79
CA THR A 130 8.90 -1.41 -23.22
C THR A 130 8.41 -2.85 -23.10
N ARG A 131 7.37 -3.10 -22.31
CA ARG A 131 6.78 -4.43 -22.10
C ARG A 131 5.38 -4.54 -22.67
N TRP A 132 4.49 -3.64 -22.28
CA TRP A 132 3.07 -3.80 -22.61
C TRP A 132 2.68 -3.26 -23.97
N ALA A 133 3.24 -2.14 -24.42
CA ALA A 133 3.01 -1.69 -25.79
C ALA A 133 3.39 -2.78 -26.83
N PRO A 134 4.56 -3.44 -26.74
CA PRO A 134 4.89 -4.58 -27.62
C PRO A 134 3.90 -5.74 -27.49
N MET A 135 3.54 -6.16 -26.28
CA MET A 135 2.65 -7.30 -26.07
C MET A 135 1.22 -7.03 -26.58
N LEU A 136 0.71 -5.81 -26.38
CA LEU A 136 -0.56 -5.37 -26.96
C LEU A 136 -0.49 -5.35 -28.49
N ALA A 137 0.60 -4.83 -29.06
CA ALA A 137 0.80 -4.76 -30.50
C ALA A 137 0.89 -6.14 -31.15
N GLU A 138 1.68 -7.06 -30.56
CA GLU A 138 1.83 -8.43 -31.04
C GLU A 138 0.52 -9.21 -30.95
N GLY A 139 -0.18 -9.14 -29.81
CA GLY A 139 -1.41 -9.90 -29.61
C GLY A 139 -2.63 -9.38 -30.40
N SER A 140 -2.61 -8.11 -30.83
CA SER A 140 -3.71 -7.49 -31.60
C SER A 140 -3.42 -7.31 -33.08
N GLY A 141 -2.14 -7.28 -33.48
CA GLY A 141 -1.71 -6.85 -34.81
C GLY A 141 -1.80 -5.33 -35.05
N LEU A 142 -2.09 -4.53 -34.01
CA LEU A 142 -2.22 -3.08 -34.08
C LEU A 142 -0.94 -2.37 -33.63
N ARG A 143 -0.73 -1.12 -34.05
CA ARG A 143 0.42 -0.31 -33.62
C ARG A 143 0.02 0.64 -32.50
N ALA A 144 0.72 0.56 -31.37
CA ALA A 144 0.56 1.48 -30.26
C ALA A 144 0.88 2.93 -30.69
N GLY A 145 0.04 3.88 -30.30
CA GLY A 145 0.16 5.31 -30.64
C GLY A 145 -0.35 5.70 -32.03
N ALA A 146 -0.61 4.72 -32.90
CA ALA A 146 -1.16 4.96 -34.24
C ALA A 146 -2.56 4.36 -34.40
N ASP A 147 -2.71 3.07 -34.08
CA ASP A 147 -3.95 2.34 -34.25
C ASP A 147 -4.72 2.25 -32.92
N PHE A 148 -4.07 2.34 -31.77
CA PHE A 148 -4.69 2.48 -30.44
C PHE A 148 -3.85 3.41 -29.55
N SER A 149 -4.45 3.99 -28.51
CA SER A 149 -3.73 4.85 -27.56
C SER A 149 -3.40 4.11 -26.29
N LEU A 150 -2.26 4.42 -25.70
CA LEU A 150 -1.79 3.78 -24.47
C LEU A 150 -1.27 4.81 -23.47
N VAL A 151 -1.77 4.71 -22.25
CA VAL A 151 -1.37 5.57 -21.14
C VAL A 151 -1.09 4.78 -19.87
N PHE A 152 -0.27 5.36 -19.00
CA PHE A 152 -0.15 4.98 -17.61
C PHE A 152 -0.77 6.06 -16.72
N SER A 153 -1.65 5.66 -15.81
CA SER A 153 -2.33 6.56 -14.88
C SER A 153 -2.38 5.95 -13.48
N PRO A 154 -1.38 6.20 -12.62
CA PRO A 154 -1.29 5.52 -11.34
C PRO A 154 -2.48 5.90 -10.46
N GLU A 155 -3.01 4.91 -9.76
CA GLU A 155 -3.99 5.17 -8.73
C GLU A 155 -3.33 5.79 -7.48
N ARG A 156 -3.97 6.81 -6.89
CA ARG A 156 -3.52 7.58 -5.72
C ARG A 156 -4.53 7.54 -4.55
N VAL A 157 -5.55 6.69 -4.65
CA VAL A 157 -6.54 6.50 -3.58
C VAL A 157 -6.07 5.57 -2.46
N PHE A 158 -6.79 5.62 -1.35
CA PHE A 158 -6.69 4.69 -0.24
C PHE A 158 -7.99 3.87 -0.11
N THR A 159 -7.86 2.57 0.15
CA THR A 159 -8.99 1.66 0.38
C THR A 159 -9.87 2.17 1.53
N GLY A 160 -11.18 2.27 1.30
CA GLY A 160 -12.14 2.82 2.26
C GLY A 160 -12.52 4.26 2.01
N ARG A 161 -11.92 4.90 1.00
CA ARG A 161 -12.16 6.30 0.62
C ARG A 161 -11.88 6.54 -0.85
N VAL A 162 -11.99 5.51 -1.70
CA VAL A 162 -11.69 5.57 -3.13
C VAL A 162 -12.50 6.68 -3.78
N PHE A 163 -13.82 6.73 -3.58
CA PHE A 163 -14.65 7.77 -4.21
C PHE A 163 -14.27 9.20 -3.78
N ALA A 164 -13.91 9.40 -2.50
CA ALA A 164 -13.51 10.70 -1.98
C ALA A 164 -12.11 11.09 -2.51
N ASP A 165 -11.17 10.16 -2.53
CA ASP A 165 -9.80 10.40 -2.98
C ASP A 165 -9.72 10.63 -4.50
N LEU A 166 -10.57 9.97 -5.30
CA LEU A 166 -10.70 10.22 -6.75
C LEU A 166 -11.08 11.66 -7.06
N ARG A 167 -11.87 12.31 -6.17
CA ARG A 167 -12.23 13.73 -6.30
C ARG A 167 -11.13 14.67 -5.79
N ARG A 168 -10.46 14.25 -4.72
CA ARG A 168 -9.51 15.08 -3.98
C ARG A 168 -8.14 15.21 -4.66
N TYR A 169 -7.66 14.15 -5.30
CA TYR A 169 -6.32 14.10 -5.85
C TYR A 169 -6.32 14.28 -7.36
N PRO A 170 -5.39 15.07 -7.92
CA PRO A 170 -5.22 15.14 -9.37
C PRO A 170 -4.95 13.74 -9.93
N LYS A 171 -5.67 13.38 -11.00
CA LYS A 171 -5.44 12.15 -11.75
C LYS A 171 -4.22 12.36 -12.64
N LEU A 172 -3.13 11.65 -12.35
CA LEU A 172 -1.91 11.76 -13.15
C LEU A 172 -2.02 10.88 -14.39
N VAL A 173 -1.59 11.38 -15.54
CA VAL A 173 -1.61 10.63 -16.81
C VAL A 173 -0.27 10.82 -17.52
N GLY A 174 0.23 9.75 -18.12
CA GLY A 174 1.38 9.78 -19.00
C GLY A 174 1.14 8.90 -20.22
N GLY A 175 1.12 9.49 -21.41
CA GLY A 175 0.99 8.75 -22.67
C GLY A 175 2.31 8.19 -23.17
N ILE A 176 2.25 7.14 -24.00
CA ILE A 176 3.43 6.73 -24.78
C ILE A 176 3.80 7.76 -25.87
N ASP A 177 2.86 8.61 -26.25
CA ASP A 177 3.04 9.72 -27.19
C ASP A 177 2.05 10.86 -26.82
N PRO A 178 2.20 12.06 -27.43
CA PRO A 178 1.31 13.19 -27.12
C PRO A 178 -0.17 12.97 -27.42
N GLU A 179 -0.51 12.19 -28.45
CA GLU A 179 -1.91 11.91 -28.80
C GLU A 179 -2.54 10.93 -27.81
N SER A 180 -1.79 9.90 -27.40
CA SER A 180 -2.19 9.00 -26.33
C SER A 180 -2.43 9.76 -25.02
N ALA A 181 -1.54 10.70 -24.66
CA ALA A 181 -1.70 11.55 -23.49
C ALA A 181 -2.97 12.41 -23.57
N ARG A 182 -3.19 13.07 -24.72
CA ARG A 182 -4.39 13.88 -24.98
C ARG A 182 -5.67 13.05 -24.81
N ARG A 183 -5.70 11.82 -25.34
CA ARG A 183 -6.85 10.91 -25.20
C ARG A 183 -7.05 10.42 -23.77
N GLY A 184 -5.96 10.12 -23.04
CA GLY A 184 -6.02 9.78 -21.63
C GLY A 184 -6.56 10.92 -20.76
N VAL A 185 -6.10 12.15 -21.00
CA VAL A 185 -6.61 13.36 -20.32
C VAL A 185 -8.11 13.54 -20.56
N ALA A 186 -8.55 13.46 -21.83
CA ALA A 186 -9.96 13.59 -22.17
C ALA A 186 -10.83 12.49 -21.54
N PHE A 187 -10.32 11.26 -21.51
CA PHE A 187 -11.00 10.13 -20.87
C PHE A 187 -11.22 10.38 -19.39
N TYR A 188 -10.14 10.60 -18.61
CA TYR A 188 -10.26 10.78 -17.16
C TYR A 188 -11.05 12.04 -16.78
N ALA A 189 -10.98 13.11 -17.58
CA ALA A 189 -11.78 14.31 -17.36
C ALA A 189 -13.28 14.06 -17.55
N SER A 190 -13.66 13.07 -18.37
CA SER A 190 -15.07 12.70 -18.58
C SER A 190 -15.61 11.74 -17.50
N VAL A 191 -14.75 10.92 -16.91
CA VAL A 191 -15.16 9.85 -15.98
C VAL A 191 -14.88 10.14 -14.50
N LEU A 192 -14.23 11.26 -14.18
CA LEU A 192 -13.95 11.70 -12.80
C LEU A 192 -14.55 13.08 -12.53
N ASP A 193 -14.75 13.37 -11.25
CA ASP A 193 -15.04 14.71 -10.73
C ASP A 193 -13.84 15.18 -9.92
N PHE A 194 -13.64 16.49 -9.79
CA PHE A 194 -12.51 17.04 -9.03
C PHE A 194 -13.00 18.16 -8.12
N ASP A 195 -12.62 18.10 -6.85
CA ASP A 195 -12.91 19.16 -5.88
C ASP A 195 -11.89 20.31 -6.06
N ASP A 196 -12.34 21.54 -5.85
CA ASP A 196 -11.47 22.72 -5.87
C ASP A 196 -10.44 22.65 -4.75
N ARG A 197 -9.18 22.95 -5.09
CA ARG A 197 -8.03 22.86 -4.19
C ARG A 197 -7.02 23.96 -4.44
N ASP A 198 -7.17 25.05 -3.69
CA ASP A 198 -6.32 26.25 -3.77
C ASP A 198 -4.88 26.01 -3.29
N ASP A 199 -4.63 24.89 -2.61
CA ASP A 199 -3.31 24.51 -2.14
C ASP A 199 -2.44 23.86 -3.23
N LEU A 200 -3.00 23.57 -4.41
CA LEU A 200 -2.28 23.00 -5.54
C LEU A 200 -1.61 24.10 -6.40
N PRO A 201 -0.47 23.80 -7.04
CA PRO A 201 0.22 24.75 -7.93
C PRO A 201 -0.54 25.06 -9.23
N ARG A 202 -1.58 24.29 -9.55
CA ARG A 202 -2.50 24.48 -10.69
C ARG A 202 -3.86 23.85 -10.36
N PRO A 203 -4.95 24.19 -11.07
CA PRO A 203 -6.26 23.63 -10.80
C PRO A 203 -6.26 22.10 -10.71
N ASN A 204 -7.09 21.57 -9.80
CA ASN A 204 -7.32 20.14 -9.71
C ASN A 204 -7.93 19.61 -11.03
N GLY A 205 -7.72 18.34 -11.33
CA GLY A 205 -8.10 17.76 -12.61
C GLY A 205 -7.18 16.65 -13.06
N VAL A 206 -7.13 16.45 -14.37
CA VAL A 206 -6.24 15.47 -15.00
C VAL A 206 -4.95 16.13 -15.42
N TRP A 207 -3.85 15.60 -14.93
CA TRP A 207 -2.51 16.16 -15.03
C TRP A 207 -1.66 15.30 -15.93
N ASP A 208 -1.43 15.76 -17.17
CA ASP A 208 -0.44 15.15 -18.06
C ASP A 208 0.98 15.42 -17.53
N LEU A 209 1.75 14.35 -17.37
CA LEU A 209 3.16 14.39 -16.95
C LEU A 209 4.14 14.31 -18.14
N GLY A 210 3.63 14.25 -19.37
CA GLY A 210 4.40 14.30 -20.61
C GLY A 210 4.92 12.93 -21.10
N SER A 211 4.98 11.92 -20.24
CA SER A 211 5.33 10.54 -20.64
C SER A 211 4.78 9.50 -19.67
N ALA A 212 4.57 8.28 -20.17
CA ALA A 212 4.24 7.11 -19.35
C ALA A 212 5.27 6.91 -18.22
N GLU A 213 6.56 7.06 -18.52
CA GLU A 213 7.66 6.91 -17.56
C GLU A 213 7.59 7.94 -16.43
N ALA A 214 7.25 9.19 -16.73
CA ALA A 214 7.10 10.23 -15.70
C ALA A 214 5.92 9.90 -14.76
N SER A 215 4.84 9.34 -15.31
CA SER A 215 3.66 8.89 -14.56
C SER A 215 3.95 7.65 -13.70
N GLU A 216 4.71 6.67 -14.22
CA GLU A 216 5.20 5.51 -13.46
C GLU A 216 6.11 5.96 -12.31
N LEU A 217 7.08 6.84 -12.60
CA LEU A 217 8.01 7.34 -11.60
C LEU A 217 7.31 8.15 -10.51
N ALA A 218 6.29 8.96 -10.84
CA ALA A 218 5.57 9.77 -9.86
C ALA A 218 5.03 8.92 -8.70
N LYS A 219 4.46 7.75 -9.01
CA LYS A 219 3.91 6.83 -7.99
C LYS A 219 4.98 6.21 -7.10
N LEU A 220 6.10 5.79 -7.70
CA LEU A 220 7.23 5.26 -6.95
C LEU A 220 7.89 6.35 -6.10
N ALA A 221 8.02 7.57 -6.62
CA ALA A 221 8.63 8.70 -5.95
C ALA A 221 7.85 9.13 -4.69
N GLU A 222 6.52 9.22 -4.76
CA GLU A 222 5.67 9.54 -3.60
C GLU A 222 5.89 8.57 -2.42
N THR A 223 5.99 7.28 -2.73
CA THR A 223 6.15 6.25 -1.70
C THR A 223 7.60 6.13 -1.21
N THR A 224 8.56 6.32 -2.12
CA THR A 224 9.99 6.35 -1.80
C THR A 224 10.34 7.55 -0.92
N TYR A 225 9.76 8.73 -1.18
CA TYR A 225 9.86 9.89 -0.31
C TYR A 225 9.45 9.54 1.13
N ARG A 226 8.31 8.87 1.30
CA ARG A 226 7.80 8.48 2.62
C ARG A 226 8.75 7.50 3.32
N ASP A 227 9.23 6.49 2.60
CA ASP A 227 10.15 5.50 3.15
C ASP A 227 11.48 6.11 3.61
N VAL A 228 12.09 6.96 2.78
CA VAL A 228 13.35 7.67 3.07
C VAL A 228 13.18 8.60 4.29
N ASN A 229 12.07 9.32 4.39
CA ASN A 229 11.83 10.20 5.54
C ASN A 229 11.56 9.43 6.83
N ILE A 230 10.94 8.25 6.77
CA ILE A 230 10.84 7.36 7.94
C ILE A 230 12.23 6.86 8.35
N ALA A 231 13.08 6.48 7.39
CA ALA A 231 14.45 6.05 7.69
C ALA A 231 15.28 7.16 8.35
N LEU A 232 15.16 8.39 7.86
CA LEU A 232 15.80 9.55 8.45
C LEU A 232 15.31 9.78 9.89
N ALA A 233 13.99 9.74 10.12
CA ALA A 233 13.41 9.86 11.45
C ALA A 233 13.91 8.75 12.40
N ASN A 234 14.00 7.51 11.91
CA ASN A 234 14.56 6.38 12.65
C ASN A 234 16.03 6.62 13.03
N GLN A 235 16.85 7.17 12.14
CA GLN A 235 18.24 7.52 12.46
C GLN A 235 18.33 8.63 13.51
N PHE A 236 17.47 9.65 13.44
CA PHE A 236 17.38 10.69 14.48
C PHE A 236 16.97 10.09 15.83
N ALA A 237 15.98 9.21 15.87
CA ALA A 237 15.55 8.53 17.09
C ALA A 237 16.70 7.73 17.72
N ARG A 238 17.44 6.95 16.92
CA ARG A 238 18.62 6.21 17.39
C ARG A 238 19.72 7.13 17.93
N PHE A 239 19.94 8.29 17.31
CA PHE A 239 20.88 9.27 17.82
C PHE A 239 20.37 9.87 19.14
N ALA A 240 19.09 10.21 19.21
CA ALA A 240 18.44 10.78 20.38
C ALA A 240 18.56 9.85 21.61
N ASP A 241 18.29 8.56 21.43
CA ASP A 241 18.43 7.53 22.47
C ASP A 241 19.84 7.47 23.06
N ARG A 242 20.89 7.59 22.22
CA ARG A 242 22.29 7.57 22.69
C ARG A 242 22.71 8.84 23.43
N ASN A 243 21.95 9.92 23.30
CA ASN A 243 22.32 11.24 23.81
C ASN A 243 21.31 11.78 24.84
N GLY A 244 20.30 11.00 25.24
CA GLY A 244 19.29 11.44 26.20
C GLY A 244 18.41 12.59 25.70
N ILE A 245 18.07 12.57 24.39
CA ILE A 245 17.23 13.58 23.75
C ILE A 245 15.85 12.97 23.48
N ASP A 246 14.77 13.73 23.72
CA ASP A 246 13.43 13.36 23.27
C ASP A 246 13.22 13.75 21.81
N VAL A 247 13.20 12.77 20.92
CA VAL A 247 13.09 13.00 19.47
C VAL A 247 11.74 13.63 19.09
N GLU A 248 10.67 13.41 19.84
CA GLU A 248 9.35 13.98 19.49
C GLU A 248 9.35 15.50 19.70
N GLN A 249 9.97 16.00 20.77
CA GLN A 249 10.14 17.45 20.97
C GLN A 249 10.97 18.09 19.85
N VAL A 250 12.00 17.38 19.38
CA VAL A 250 12.82 17.84 18.24
C VAL A 250 11.99 17.84 16.95
N ILE A 251 11.24 16.77 16.67
CA ILE A 251 10.39 16.64 15.48
C ILE A 251 9.31 17.73 15.49
N GLU A 252 8.64 17.95 16.62
CA GLU A 252 7.63 19.01 16.78
C GLU A 252 8.23 20.40 16.49
N ALA A 253 9.38 20.71 17.09
CA ALA A 253 10.05 21.99 16.87
C ALA A 253 10.50 22.15 15.41
N CYS A 254 11.11 21.13 14.80
CA CYS A 254 11.58 21.17 13.42
C CYS A 254 10.42 21.34 12.43
N ASN A 255 9.32 20.62 12.62
CA ASN A 255 8.15 20.65 11.74
C ASN A 255 7.34 21.95 11.84
N SER A 256 7.71 22.89 12.72
CA SER A 256 7.22 24.27 12.67
C SER A 256 7.70 25.05 11.44
N GLN A 257 8.78 24.60 10.78
CA GLN A 257 9.29 25.18 9.55
C GLN A 257 8.54 24.63 8.32
N PRO A 258 8.23 25.47 7.31
CA PRO A 258 7.43 25.04 6.15
C PRO A 258 8.14 24.05 5.23
N TYR A 259 9.46 23.84 5.41
CA TYR A 259 10.27 22.93 4.60
C TYR A 259 10.67 21.64 5.36
N SER A 260 10.20 21.48 6.60
CA SER A 260 10.51 20.31 7.44
C SER A 260 9.24 19.53 7.74
N HIS A 261 9.26 18.26 7.36
CA HIS A 261 8.15 17.32 7.56
C HIS A 261 8.70 15.96 8.01
N ILE A 262 9.50 15.97 9.08
CA ILE A 262 10.10 14.77 9.67
C ILE A 262 8.97 13.83 10.09
N HIS A 263 9.05 12.60 9.60
CA HIS A 263 8.07 11.56 9.88
C HIS A 263 8.24 11.01 11.29
N ARG A 264 7.26 10.27 11.79
CA ARG A 264 7.39 9.59 13.08
C ARG A 264 8.32 8.38 12.96
N PRO A 265 9.32 8.24 13.85
CA PRO A 265 10.13 7.03 13.93
C PRO A 265 9.30 5.87 14.47
N GLY A 266 9.81 4.65 14.31
CA GLY A 266 9.19 3.48 14.90
C GLY A 266 9.93 2.18 14.62
N ILE A 267 9.42 1.11 15.19
CA ILE A 267 10.03 -0.23 15.18
C ILE A 267 10.09 -0.89 13.79
N ALA A 268 9.21 -0.53 12.87
CA ALA A 268 9.17 -1.13 11.54
C ALA A 268 8.38 -0.32 10.51
N VAL A 269 8.69 -0.58 9.24
CA VAL A 269 7.93 -0.14 8.06
C VAL A 269 7.38 -1.36 7.35
N GLY A 270 6.05 -1.49 7.27
CA GLY A 270 5.38 -2.64 6.66
C GLY A 270 4.24 -2.27 5.71
N GLY A 271 3.46 -3.27 5.31
CA GLY A 271 2.37 -3.13 4.34
C GLY A 271 2.82 -3.31 2.88
N HIS A 272 1.88 -3.25 1.95
CA HIS A 272 2.13 -3.60 0.53
C HIS A 272 2.78 -2.50 -0.32
N CYS A 273 2.91 -1.28 0.20
CA CYS A 273 3.36 -0.14 -0.60
C CYS A 273 4.76 0.34 -0.17
N ILE A 274 4.88 0.81 1.08
CA ILE A 274 6.08 1.51 1.57
C ILE A 274 7.35 0.65 1.52
N PRO A 275 7.35 -0.63 1.97
CA PRO A 275 8.55 -1.47 1.86
C PRO A 275 8.76 -2.09 0.47
N VAL A 276 7.84 -1.88 -0.47
CA VAL A 276 7.78 -2.55 -1.78
C VAL A 276 8.15 -1.61 -2.93
N TYR A 277 7.51 -0.44 -3.02
CA TYR A 277 7.74 0.48 -4.15
C TYR A 277 9.16 1.06 -4.22
N PRO A 278 9.85 1.36 -3.11
CA PRO A 278 11.26 1.72 -3.17
C PRO A 278 12.14 0.59 -3.74
N ARG A 279 11.74 -0.68 -3.56
CA ARG A 279 12.42 -1.82 -4.19
C ARG A 279 12.15 -1.88 -5.69
N MET A 280 10.91 -1.61 -6.12
CA MET A 280 10.61 -1.46 -7.56
C MET A 280 11.43 -0.31 -8.19
N TYR A 281 11.65 0.78 -7.47
CA TYR A 281 12.54 1.84 -7.93
C TYR A 281 14.00 1.35 -7.99
N LEU A 282 14.51 0.68 -6.94
CA LEU A 282 15.86 0.09 -6.93
C LEU A 282 16.05 -1.02 -7.98
N TRP A 283 14.98 -1.66 -8.44
CA TRP A 283 15.01 -2.58 -9.57
C TRP A 283 15.35 -1.86 -10.88
N ASN A 284 14.83 -0.65 -11.08
CA ASN A 284 15.20 0.20 -12.22
C ASN A 284 16.57 0.88 -12.02
N ASP A 285 16.85 1.36 -10.81
CA ASP A 285 18.05 2.13 -10.47
C ASP A 285 18.73 1.54 -9.22
N PRO A 286 19.54 0.47 -9.38
CA PRO A 286 20.25 -0.13 -8.26
C PRO A 286 21.27 0.84 -7.63
N GLU A 287 21.73 1.87 -8.33
CA GLU A 287 22.75 2.78 -7.80
C GLU A 287 22.16 3.93 -6.94
N ALA A 288 20.84 3.93 -6.70
CA ALA A 288 20.17 4.91 -5.84
C ALA A 288 20.55 4.77 -4.34
N THR A 289 21.73 5.30 -3.98
CA THR A 289 22.37 5.14 -2.66
C THR A 289 21.52 5.62 -1.49
N VAL A 290 20.80 6.74 -1.64
CA VAL A 290 19.91 7.28 -0.59
C VAL A 290 18.78 6.31 -0.26
N VAL A 291 18.16 5.72 -1.28
CA VAL A 291 17.03 4.80 -1.12
C VAL A 291 17.49 3.47 -0.54
N ARG A 292 18.64 2.97 -1.00
CA ARG A 292 19.28 1.77 -0.43
C ARG A 292 19.56 1.94 1.07
N ALA A 293 20.24 3.02 1.43
CA ALA A 293 20.56 3.31 2.83
C ALA A 293 19.29 3.47 3.69
N ALA A 294 18.24 4.09 3.14
CA ALA A 294 16.96 4.19 3.82
C ALA A 294 16.31 2.82 4.07
N ARG A 295 16.30 1.94 3.06
CA ARG A 295 15.75 0.59 3.18
C ARG A 295 16.50 -0.25 4.21
N GLU A 296 17.83 -0.17 4.22
CA GLU A 296 18.68 -0.83 5.20
C GLU A 296 18.43 -0.29 6.62
N ALA A 297 18.35 1.04 6.77
CA ALA A 297 18.05 1.67 8.05
C ALA A 297 16.67 1.25 8.60
N ASN A 298 15.64 1.22 7.75
CA ASN A 298 14.30 0.78 8.13
C ASN A 298 14.25 -0.72 8.47
N ALA A 299 14.97 -1.56 7.73
CA ALA A 299 15.04 -3.00 7.98
C ALA A 299 15.75 -3.35 9.31
N ALA A 300 16.64 -2.48 9.80
CA ALA A 300 17.36 -2.67 11.05
C ALA A 300 16.54 -2.32 12.32
N MET A 301 15.40 -1.63 12.18
CA MET A 301 14.64 -1.14 13.34
C MET A 301 14.04 -2.23 14.25
N PRO A 302 13.57 -3.39 13.74
CA PRO A 302 13.14 -4.48 14.61
C PRO A 302 14.24 -4.97 15.55
N ALA A 303 15.46 -5.17 15.03
CA ALA A 303 16.62 -5.56 15.83
C ALA A 303 17.00 -4.45 16.83
N TYR A 304 16.93 -3.18 16.40
CA TYR A 304 17.18 -2.06 17.30
C TYR A 304 16.22 -2.02 18.50
N ALA A 305 14.92 -2.31 18.31
CA ALA A 305 13.98 -2.38 19.42
C ALA A 305 14.28 -3.53 20.40
N VAL A 306 14.76 -4.67 19.88
CA VAL A 306 15.23 -5.79 20.72
C VAL A 306 16.52 -5.41 21.46
N ASP A 307 17.41 -4.63 20.86
CA ASP A 307 18.61 -4.11 21.52
C ASP A 307 18.27 -3.15 22.67
N LEU A 308 17.27 -2.29 22.49
CA LEU A 308 16.72 -1.45 23.56
C LEU A 308 16.15 -2.30 24.69
N LEU A 309 15.44 -3.38 24.37
CA LEU A 309 14.92 -4.31 25.37
C LEU A 309 16.07 -4.95 26.16
N ALA A 310 17.09 -5.48 25.47
CA ALA A 310 18.24 -6.11 26.09
C ALA A 310 19.03 -5.11 26.98
N ALA A 311 19.21 -3.87 26.53
CA ALA A 311 19.86 -2.83 27.33
C ALA A 311 19.09 -2.48 28.61
N ALA A 312 17.76 -2.58 28.56
CA ALA A 312 16.89 -2.26 29.70
C ALA A 312 16.66 -3.44 30.65
N TYR A 313 16.60 -4.67 30.11
CA TYR A 313 16.28 -5.90 30.83
C TYR A 313 17.53 -6.69 31.29
N GLY A 314 18.59 -6.71 30.48
CA GLY A 314 19.76 -7.56 30.67
C GLY A 314 19.83 -8.71 29.65
N ASP A 315 20.39 -9.85 30.08
CA ASP A 315 20.44 -11.06 29.25
C ASP A 315 19.01 -11.56 28.93
N LEU A 316 18.78 -11.87 27.66
CA LEU A 316 17.50 -12.32 27.13
C LEU A 316 17.42 -13.83 26.97
N ASN A 317 18.50 -14.57 27.22
CA ASN A 317 18.52 -16.02 27.06
C ASN A 317 17.46 -16.71 27.95
N GLY A 318 16.54 -17.45 27.32
CA GLY A 318 15.42 -18.14 27.97
C GLY A 318 14.30 -17.23 28.45
N VAL A 319 14.36 -15.91 28.21
CA VAL A 319 13.36 -14.95 28.67
C VAL A 319 12.12 -15.00 27.79
N GLY A 320 10.95 -15.20 28.40
CA GLY A 320 9.65 -15.05 27.73
C GLY A 320 9.37 -13.58 27.42
N VAL A 321 9.28 -13.23 26.13
CA VAL A 321 9.02 -11.86 25.64
C VAL A 321 7.72 -11.82 24.86
N LEU A 322 6.81 -10.93 25.25
CA LEU A 322 5.55 -10.71 24.54
C LEU A 322 5.71 -9.63 23.45
N VAL A 323 5.45 -9.99 22.19
CA VAL A 323 5.34 -9.05 21.08
C VAL A 323 3.86 -8.71 20.89
N LEU A 324 3.51 -7.46 21.16
CA LEU A 324 2.16 -6.91 21.04
C LEU A 324 1.99 -6.33 19.63
N GLY A 325 1.32 -7.07 18.77
CA GLY A 325 1.06 -6.73 17.37
C GLY A 325 1.67 -7.75 16.41
N ALA A 326 0.81 -8.34 15.59
CA ALA A 326 1.16 -9.14 14.42
C ALA A 326 0.93 -8.34 13.14
N ALA A 327 -0.08 -7.46 13.12
CA ALA A 327 -0.36 -6.56 12.01
C ALA A 327 0.82 -5.63 11.69
N TYR A 328 0.94 -5.18 10.43
CA TYR A 328 2.00 -4.22 10.09
C TYR A 328 1.75 -2.81 10.68
N ARG A 329 0.50 -2.48 11.02
CA ARG A 329 0.06 -1.25 11.71
C ARG A 329 -1.25 -1.46 12.46
N GLY A 330 -1.58 -0.51 13.34
CA GLY A 330 -2.81 -0.49 14.13
C GLY A 330 -4.09 -0.48 13.28
N GLY A 331 -5.10 -1.22 13.74
CA GLY A 331 -6.45 -1.22 13.18
C GLY A 331 -6.62 -1.89 11.82
N VAL A 332 -5.59 -2.58 11.31
CA VAL A 332 -5.63 -3.30 10.04
C VAL A 332 -5.20 -4.75 10.22
N LYS A 333 -6.08 -5.70 9.94
CA LYS A 333 -5.78 -7.14 10.00
C LYS A 333 -4.99 -7.58 8.76
N GLU A 334 -3.73 -7.17 8.65
CA GLU A 334 -2.81 -7.56 7.58
C GLU A 334 -1.37 -7.75 8.09
N THR A 335 -0.73 -8.88 7.76
CA THR A 335 0.64 -9.24 8.17
C THR A 335 1.68 -8.99 7.07
N ALA A 336 1.28 -8.56 5.87
CA ALA A 336 2.21 -8.31 4.77
C ALA A 336 3.35 -7.35 5.16
N PHE A 337 4.59 -7.83 5.03
CA PHE A 337 5.81 -7.13 5.43
C PHE A 337 5.75 -6.58 6.86
N SER A 338 5.01 -7.22 7.76
CA SER A 338 4.91 -6.79 9.15
C SER A 338 6.26 -6.89 9.87
N GLY A 339 6.54 -5.89 10.70
CA GLY A 339 7.74 -5.89 11.55
C GLY A 339 7.79 -7.02 12.57
N VAL A 340 6.66 -7.67 12.87
CA VAL A 340 6.58 -8.76 13.86
C VAL A 340 7.57 -9.89 13.56
N PHE A 341 7.75 -10.23 12.28
CA PHE A 341 8.65 -11.31 11.88
C PHE A 341 10.11 -10.97 12.20
N GLY A 342 10.53 -9.74 11.88
CA GLY A 342 11.88 -9.26 12.21
C GLY A 342 12.11 -9.13 13.72
N VAL A 343 11.10 -8.74 14.49
CA VAL A 343 11.20 -8.68 15.97
C VAL A 343 11.36 -10.08 16.56
N VAL A 344 10.53 -11.04 16.12
CA VAL A 344 10.59 -12.44 16.57
C VAL A 344 11.93 -13.09 16.23
N GLU A 345 12.45 -12.85 15.02
CA GLU A 345 13.76 -13.34 14.60
C GLU A 345 14.88 -12.74 15.46
N ALA A 346 14.87 -11.42 15.66
CA ALA A 346 15.88 -10.73 16.49
C ALA A 346 15.83 -11.20 17.96
N LEU A 347 14.64 -11.46 18.52
CA LEU A 347 14.47 -12.04 19.86
C LEU A 347 15.07 -13.44 19.94
N ARG A 348 14.77 -14.32 18.98
CA ARG A 348 15.34 -15.68 18.92
C ARG A 348 16.87 -15.65 18.79
N ALA A 349 17.42 -14.74 17.99
CA ALA A 349 18.86 -14.56 17.85
C ALA A 349 19.55 -14.15 19.16
N ARG A 350 18.81 -13.53 20.08
CA ARG A 350 19.24 -13.15 21.44
C ARG A 350 18.94 -14.24 22.50
N GLY A 351 18.42 -15.39 22.10
CA GLY A 351 18.06 -16.49 23.00
C GLY A 351 16.72 -16.32 23.73
N ALA A 352 15.95 -15.26 23.44
CA ALA A 352 14.62 -15.09 24.01
C ALA A 352 13.60 -16.09 23.44
N VAL A 353 12.52 -16.27 24.18
CA VAL A 353 11.35 -17.06 23.80
C VAL A 353 10.21 -16.10 23.45
N PRO A 354 10.02 -15.74 22.17
CA PRO A 354 8.98 -14.78 21.78
C PRO A 354 7.60 -15.42 21.73
N PHE A 355 6.61 -14.71 22.26
CA PHE A 355 5.17 -14.97 22.11
C PHE A 355 4.51 -13.76 21.46
N VAL A 356 3.46 -13.96 20.66
CA VAL A 356 2.77 -12.89 19.94
C VAL A 356 1.31 -12.81 20.37
N SER A 357 0.82 -11.58 20.56
CA SER A 357 -0.60 -11.30 20.76
C SER A 357 -1.02 -10.12 19.89
N ASP A 358 -2.16 -10.23 19.22
CA ASP A 358 -2.75 -9.17 18.40
C ASP A 358 -4.29 -9.20 18.54
N PRO A 359 -4.95 -8.06 18.84
CA PRO A 359 -6.42 -7.99 18.97
C PRO A 359 -7.19 -8.50 17.75
N LEU A 360 -6.58 -8.45 16.57
CA LEU A 360 -7.23 -8.81 15.30
C LEU A 360 -6.97 -10.27 14.89
N TYR A 361 -6.04 -10.98 15.54
CA TYR A 361 -5.65 -12.33 15.16
C TYR A 361 -5.84 -13.33 16.30
N GLY A 362 -6.57 -14.42 16.00
CA GLY A 362 -6.68 -15.56 16.92
C GLY A 362 -5.40 -16.42 16.97
N PRO A 363 -5.25 -17.29 17.98
CA PRO A 363 -4.08 -18.15 18.13
C PRO A 363 -3.78 -19.03 16.90
N ASP A 364 -4.80 -19.62 16.28
CA ASP A 364 -4.62 -20.47 15.10
C ASP A 364 -4.18 -19.68 13.87
N GLU A 365 -4.65 -18.44 13.71
CA GLU A 365 -4.20 -17.55 12.65
C GLU A 365 -2.73 -17.17 12.83
N LEU A 366 -2.30 -16.89 14.05
CA LEU A 366 -0.90 -16.62 14.37
C LEU A 366 -0.01 -17.85 14.08
N ARG A 367 -0.45 -19.04 14.46
CA ARG A 367 0.27 -20.30 14.16
C ARG A 367 0.38 -20.53 12.65
N ALA A 368 -0.68 -20.26 11.89
CA ALA A 368 -0.67 -20.39 10.43
C ALA A 368 0.34 -19.43 9.76
N GLN A 369 0.66 -18.31 10.42
CA GLN A 369 1.70 -17.36 10.00
C GLN A 369 3.11 -17.74 10.52
N GLY A 370 3.27 -18.87 11.23
CA GLY A 370 4.53 -19.28 11.83
C GLY A 370 4.91 -18.53 13.11
N LEU A 371 3.96 -17.81 13.72
CA LEU A 371 4.13 -17.09 14.98
C LEU A 371 3.63 -17.94 16.15
N VAL A 372 4.27 -17.81 17.33
CA VAL A 372 3.85 -18.53 18.53
C VAL A 372 2.88 -17.64 19.31
N PRO A 373 1.59 -18.01 19.45
CA PRO A 373 0.63 -17.18 20.18
C PRO A 373 0.93 -17.16 21.69
N HIS A 374 0.61 -16.03 22.33
CA HIS A 374 0.57 -15.92 23.78
C HIS A 374 -0.74 -16.49 24.32
N GLU A 375 -0.63 -17.54 25.12
CA GLU A 375 -1.71 -18.35 25.68
C GLU A 375 -1.49 -18.56 27.18
N GLY A 376 -1.08 -17.49 27.88
CA GLY A 376 -0.85 -17.51 29.32
C GLY A 376 0.54 -17.98 29.76
N GLN A 377 1.50 -18.11 28.84
CA GLN A 377 2.90 -18.31 29.22
C GLN A 377 3.40 -17.09 30.00
N THR A 378 4.25 -17.34 30.99
CA THR A 378 4.90 -16.26 31.76
C THR A 378 5.80 -15.44 30.85
N VAL A 379 5.56 -14.13 30.83
CA VAL A 379 6.36 -13.15 30.08
C VAL A 379 6.82 -12.07 31.05
N THR A 380 8.11 -11.73 31.00
CA THR A 380 8.70 -10.75 31.92
C THR A 380 9.19 -9.49 31.21
N ALA A 381 9.03 -9.45 29.89
CA ALA A 381 9.32 -8.34 29.02
C ALA A 381 8.28 -8.28 27.89
N ALA A 382 8.04 -7.09 27.36
CA ALA A 382 7.15 -6.89 26.22
C ALA A 382 7.69 -5.86 25.22
N ILE A 383 7.31 -6.02 23.95
CA ILE A 383 7.60 -5.09 22.86
C ILE A 383 6.29 -4.75 22.14
N VAL A 384 5.97 -3.46 22.01
CA VAL A 384 4.85 -2.99 21.19
C VAL A 384 5.30 -2.81 19.75
N GLN A 385 4.76 -3.64 18.86
CA GLN A 385 5.09 -3.69 17.44
C GLN A 385 4.08 -2.92 16.58
N ALA A 386 2.78 -3.00 16.90
CA ALA A 386 1.71 -2.30 16.18
C ALA A 386 1.02 -1.28 17.10
N ASP A 387 0.54 -0.19 16.53
CA ASP A 387 -0.14 0.90 17.23
C ASP A 387 -1.66 0.69 17.32
N HIS A 388 -2.09 -0.52 17.69
CA HIS A 388 -3.51 -0.81 17.92
C HIS A 388 -4.09 0.10 19.02
N PRO A 389 -5.30 0.67 18.84
CA PRO A 389 -5.94 1.52 19.85
C PRO A 389 -6.05 0.87 21.23
N GLU A 390 -6.28 -0.45 21.27
CA GLU A 390 -6.39 -1.27 22.48
C GLU A 390 -5.14 -1.18 23.37
N TYR A 391 -3.96 -1.00 22.76
CA TYR A 391 -2.70 -0.91 23.52
C TYR A 391 -2.52 0.42 24.25
N ARG A 392 -3.31 1.45 23.94
CA ARG A 392 -3.33 2.70 24.73
C ARG A 392 -3.87 2.46 26.14
N GLU A 393 -4.82 1.53 26.25
CA GLU A 393 -5.47 1.18 27.51
C GLU A 393 -4.73 0.08 28.28
N LEU A 394 -3.75 -0.58 27.65
CA LEU A 394 -2.95 -1.63 28.29
C LEU A 394 -2.13 -1.05 29.45
N SER A 395 -2.07 -1.81 30.55
CA SER A 395 -1.42 -1.40 31.80
C SER A 395 -0.60 -2.54 32.40
N ALA A 396 0.21 -2.21 33.40
CA ALA A 396 0.99 -3.19 34.15
C ALA A 396 0.11 -4.28 34.81
N ASP A 397 -1.14 -3.96 35.19
CA ASP A 397 -2.04 -4.92 35.82
C ASP A 397 -2.44 -6.07 34.87
N ALA A 398 -2.51 -5.80 33.57
CA ALA A 398 -2.80 -6.80 32.56
C ALA A 398 -1.61 -7.73 32.27
N LEU A 399 -0.39 -7.29 32.61
CA LEU A 399 0.86 -8.01 32.39
C LEU A 399 1.74 -7.92 33.65
N PRO A 400 1.32 -8.52 34.78
CA PRO A 400 1.89 -8.24 36.11
C PRO A 400 3.35 -8.67 36.27
N ASP A 401 3.81 -9.64 35.48
CA ASP A 401 5.19 -10.13 35.50
C ASP A 401 6.14 -9.30 34.62
N VAL A 402 5.62 -8.41 33.77
CA VAL A 402 6.42 -7.60 32.86
C VAL A 402 7.18 -6.52 33.61
N ARG A 403 8.50 -6.55 33.53
CA ARG A 403 9.41 -5.60 34.19
C ARG A 403 9.95 -4.54 33.24
N VAL A 404 9.99 -4.85 31.94
CA VAL A 404 10.47 -3.95 30.89
C VAL A 404 9.50 -3.97 29.71
N LEU A 405 9.11 -2.79 29.25
CA LEU A 405 8.27 -2.59 28.08
C LEU A 405 9.00 -1.70 27.09
N VAL A 406 9.27 -2.20 25.88
CA VAL A 406 9.72 -1.36 24.76
C VAL A 406 8.52 -1.00 23.90
N ASP A 407 8.14 0.26 23.92
CA ASP A 407 7.06 0.78 23.08
C ASP A 407 7.63 1.31 21.75
N GLY A 408 7.69 0.40 20.78
CA GLY A 408 8.21 0.66 19.44
C GLY A 408 7.34 1.56 18.56
N ARG A 409 6.17 1.97 19.06
CA ARG A 409 5.20 2.82 18.36
C ARG A 409 4.78 4.06 19.14
N ARG A 410 5.29 4.23 20.36
CA ARG A 410 4.92 5.32 21.28
C ARG A 410 3.40 5.40 21.47
N THR A 411 2.72 4.26 21.58
CA THR A 411 1.25 4.17 21.70
C THR A 411 0.74 4.01 23.14
N THR A 412 1.55 3.40 24.02
CA THR A 412 1.17 3.13 25.42
C THR A 412 1.25 4.39 26.28
N ASP A 413 0.35 4.52 27.25
CA ASP A 413 0.35 5.62 28.22
C ASP A 413 1.30 5.33 29.39
N ALA A 414 2.34 6.15 29.57
CA ALA A 414 3.32 5.98 30.64
C ALA A 414 2.70 5.92 32.06
N ALA A 415 1.58 6.61 32.31
CA ALA A 415 0.92 6.61 33.62
C ALA A 415 0.34 5.24 34.00
N ARG A 416 0.10 4.36 33.01
CA ARG A 416 -0.46 3.01 33.19
C ARG A 416 0.58 1.92 33.45
N TRP A 417 1.86 2.28 33.47
CA TRP A 417 2.97 1.35 33.67
C TRP A 417 3.82 1.67 34.90
N PRO A 418 3.22 1.88 36.09
CA PRO A 418 3.98 2.16 37.30
C PRO A 418 4.87 0.97 37.66
N GLY A 419 6.11 1.24 38.04
CA GLY A 419 7.07 0.19 38.43
C GLY A 419 7.65 -0.63 37.28
N VAL A 420 7.18 -0.44 36.04
CA VAL A 420 7.74 -1.08 34.84
C VAL A 420 8.70 -0.12 34.17
N ARG A 421 9.88 -0.61 33.78
CA ARG A 421 10.83 0.18 32.98
C ARG A 421 10.32 0.28 31.55
N ARG A 422 9.61 1.37 31.26
CA ARG A 422 9.13 1.68 29.91
C ARG A 422 10.21 2.42 29.11
N VAL A 423 10.47 1.95 27.90
CA VAL A 423 11.42 2.53 26.93
C VAL A 423 10.67 2.83 25.65
N VAL A 424 10.87 4.00 25.06
CA VAL A 424 10.33 4.36 23.74
C VAL A 424 11.47 4.49 22.75
N ILE A 425 11.19 4.32 21.46
CA ILE A 425 12.19 4.62 20.43
C ILE A 425 12.34 6.14 20.33
N GLY A 426 13.56 6.65 20.54
CA GLY A 426 13.90 8.07 20.49
C GLY A 426 13.43 8.87 21.71
N GLY A 427 13.45 8.33 22.94
CA GLY A 427 12.99 9.08 24.12
C GLY A 427 13.16 8.40 25.47
#